data_AF-A0A9P6FMY5-F1
#
_entry.id   AF-A0A9P6FMY5-F1
#
_cell.length_a   1.000
_cell.length_b   1.000
_cell.length_c   1.000
_cell.angle_alpha   90.00
_cell.angle_beta   90.00
_cell.angle_gamma   90.00
#
_symmetry.space_group_name_H-M   'P 1'
#
loop_
_entity.id
_entity.type
_entity.pdbx_description
1 polymer ?
#
loop_
_entity_poly.entity_id
_entity_poly.type
_entity_poly.pdbx_seq_one_letter_code
_entity_poly.pdbx_strand_id
1 'polypeptide(L)'
;MRLVIRQDYDAVSFHVAKYVKERIKEFEPTAHKPFVLGLPTGSSPIGVYRNLVKFYQAGELSFRNVITFNMDEYVGLPRDHPESYHSFMWNNLFKLVDISPENVNVLDGNASDLDLECQRYEEKIASVGGVELFLGGIGPDGHIAFNEPGSSLNSRTRVKTLAYDTIVANARFFDNDITKVPNLALTVGVG
;
A
#
# COMPACT_ATOMS: atom_id res chain seq x y z
N MET A 1 -13.59 14.58 9.41
CA MET A 1 -12.40 13.88 9.94
C MET A 1 -12.73 13.30 11.31
N ARG A 2 -12.27 12.08 11.63
CA ARG A 2 -12.36 11.48 12.97
C ARG A 2 -10.94 11.18 13.44
N LEU A 3 -10.60 11.57 14.68
CA LEU A 3 -9.35 11.20 15.33
C LEU A 3 -9.64 10.14 16.39
N VAL A 4 -9.00 8.98 16.29
CA VAL A 4 -9.16 7.88 17.24
C VAL A 4 -7.84 7.63 17.94
N ILE A 5 -7.80 7.89 19.25
CA ILE A 5 -6.60 7.70 20.08
C ILE A 5 -6.70 6.34 20.78
N ARG A 6 -5.58 5.61 20.79
CA ARG A 6 -5.39 4.33 21.49
C ARG A 6 -4.08 4.40 22.28
N GLN A 7 -3.94 3.52 23.26
CA GLN A 7 -2.85 3.59 24.24
C GLN A 7 -1.50 3.22 23.65
N ASP A 8 -1.47 2.33 22.66
CA ASP A 8 -0.24 1.80 22.07
C ASP A 8 -0.45 1.36 20.60
N TYR A 9 0.66 0.96 19.98
CA TYR A 9 0.72 0.50 18.59
C TYR A 9 -0.20 -0.71 18.32
N ASP A 10 -0.27 -1.67 19.24
CA ASP A 10 -1.06 -2.88 19.06
C ASP A 10 -2.55 -2.57 19.11
N ALA A 11 -2.97 -1.68 20.00
CA ALA A 11 -4.34 -1.20 20.10
C ALA A 11 -4.75 -0.35 18.88
N VAL A 12 -3.85 0.49 18.33
CA VAL A 12 -4.07 1.17 17.04
C VAL A 12 -4.22 0.15 15.92
N SER A 13 -3.26 -0.78 15.81
CA SER A 13 -3.21 -1.80 14.76
C SER A 13 -4.46 -2.68 14.75
N PHE A 14 -4.89 -3.15 15.92
CA PHE A 14 -6.12 -3.92 16.06
C PHE A 14 -7.36 -3.10 15.69
N HIS A 15 -7.43 -1.84 16.14
CA HIS A 15 -8.55 -0.96 15.82
C HIS A 15 -8.70 -0.74 14.32
N VAL A 16 -7.59 -0.45 13.62
CA VAL A 16 -7.57 -0.23 12.17
C VAL A 16 -7.92 -1.52 11.42
N ALA A 17 -7.33 -2.66 11.81
CA ALA A 17 -7.65 -3.95 11.18
C ALA A 17 -9.13 -4.32 11.37
N LYS A 18 -9.69 -4.06 12.56
CA LYS A 18 -11.11 -4.26 12.84
C LYS A 18 -11.97 -3.36 11.95
N TYR A 19 -11.61 -2.09 11.78
CA TYR A 19 -12.33 -1.17 10.90
C TYR A 19 -12.30 -1.65 9.43
N VAL A 20 -11.13 -2.06 8.91
CA VAL A 20 -11.02 -2.63 7.56
C VAL A 20 -11.91 -3.86 7.41
N LYS A 21 -11.88 -4.79 8.37
CA LYS A 21 -12.77 -5.97 8.39
C LYS A 21 -14.24 -5.57 8.34
N GLU A 22 -14.66 -4.63 9.19
CA GLU A 22 -16.06 -4.17 9.25
C GLU A 22 -16.49 -3.55 7.92
N ARG A 23 -15.66 -2.70 7.31
CA ARG A 23 -15.95 -2.11 5.98
C ARG A 23 -16.11 -3.16 4.88
N ILE A 24 -15.23 -4.16 4.84
CA ILE A 24 -15.34 -5.25 3.86
C ILE A 24 -16.63 -6.06 4.10
N LYS A 25 -16.96 -6.37 5.35
CA LYS A 25 -18.17 -7.14 5.68
C LYS A 25 -19.46 -6.38 5.38
N GLU A 26 -19.53 -5.11 5.75
CA GLU A 26 -20.68 -4.23 5.48
C GLU A 26 -20.93 -4.00 3.99
N PHE A 27 -19.87 -4.02 3.17
CA PHE A 27 -19.97 -3.86 1.72
C PHE A 27 -20.51 -5.10 1.01
N GLU A 28 -20.37 -6.29 1.62
CA GLU A 28 -20.77 -7.59 1.09
C GLU A 28 -20.22 -7.86 -0.33
N PRO A 29 -18.89 -7.92 -0.52
CA PRO A 29 -18.30 -7.99 -1.84
C PRO A 29 -18.61 -9.31 -2.56
N THR A 30 -18.91 -9.18 -3.84
CA THR A 30 -19.17 -10.29 -4.76
C THR A 30 -18.21 -10.22 -5.94
N ALA A 31 -18.14 -11.26 -6.77
CA ALA A 31 -17.30 -11.25 -7.97
C ALA A 31 -17.65 -10.10 -8.95
N HIS A 32 -18.90 -9.64 -8.97
CA HIS A 32 -19.36 -8.52 -9.82
C HIS A 32 -19.29 -7.15 -9.12
N LYS A 33 -19.11 -7.14 -7.81
CA LYS A 33 -19.01 -5.94 -6.98
C LYS A 33 -17.91 -6.16 -5.94
N PRO A 34 -16.63 -6.13 -6.35
CA PRO A 34 -15.52 -6.34 -5.44
C PRO A 34 -15.33 -5.14 -4.51
N PHE A 35 -14.76 -5.38 -3.33
CA PHE A 35 -14.31 -4.30 -2.45
C PHE A 35 -12.91 -3.85 -2.87
N VAL A 36 -12.74 -2.58 -3.21
CA VAL A 36 -11.44 -2.04 -3.66
C VAL A 36 -10.69 -1.40 -2.49
N LEU A 37 -9.55 -1.96 -2.13
CA LEU A 37 -8.75 -1.60 -0.94
C LEU A 37 -7.36 -1.08 -1.33
N GLY A 38 -7.08 0.18 -0.99
CA GLY A 38 -5.75 0.76 -1.09
C GLY A 38 -4.88 0.42 0.13
N LEU A 39 -3.62 0.03 -0.09
CA LEU A 39 -2.72 -0.50 0.95
C LEU A 39 -1.34 0.19 0.97
N PRO A 40 -0.80 0.53 2.16
CA PRO A 40 0.54 1.08 2.31
C PRO A 40 1.58 0.00 2.63
N THR A 41 2.86 0.32 2.50
CA THR A 41 3.96 -0.49 3.03
C THR A 41 4.58 0.16 4.28
N GLY A 42 5.79 -0.26 4.65
CA GLY A 42 6.52 0.27 5.80
C GLY A 42 6.15 -0.40 7.14
N SER A 43 6.74 0.09 8.23
CA SER A 43 6.59 -0.53 9.55
C SER A 43 5.20 -0.34 10.18
N SER A 44 4.55 0.79 9.91
CA SER A 44 3.27 1.15 10.51
C SER A 44 2.16 0.11 10.27
N PRO A 45 1.89 -0.37 9.04
CA PRO A 45 0.79 -1.31 8.79
C PRO A 45 1.07 -2.77 9.18
N ILE A 46 2.27 -3.15 9.63
CA ILE A 46 2.61 -4.56 9.93
C ILE A 46 1.64 -5.18 10.96
N GLY A 47 1.35 -4.46 12.05
CA GLY A 47 0.39 -4.89 13.06
C GLY A 47 -1.03 -5.01 12.52
N VAL A 48 -1.42 -4.14 11.58
CA VAL A 48 -2.72 -4.21 10.89
C VAL A 48 -2.79 -5.50 10.07
N TYR A 49 -1.77 -5.80 9.25
CA TYR A 49 -1.72 -7.01 8.43
C TYR A 49 -1.77 -8.28 9.27
N ARG A 50 -1.01 -8.34 10.37
CA ARG A 50 -1.07 -9.48 11.30
C ARG A 50 -2.48 -9.72 11.84
N ASN A 51 -3.22 -8.67 12.18
CA ASN A 51 -4.59 -8.80 12.67
C ASN A 51 -5.58 -9.18 11.55
N LEU A 52 -5.40 -8.66 10.32
CA LEU A 52 -6.20 -9.06 9.17
C LEU A 52 -6.03 -10.56 8.84
N VAL A 53 -4.80 -11.07 8.87
CA VAL A 53 -4.50 -12.50 8.71
C VAL A 53 -5.17 -13.32 9.81
N LYS A 54 -5.13 -12.87 11.07
CA LYS A 54 -5.84 -13.54 12.19
C LYS A 54 -7.35 -13.59 11.96
N PHE A 55 -7.97 -12.50 11.48
CA PHE A 55 -9.39 -12.50 11.17
C PHE A 55 -9.75 -13.46 10.02
N TYR A 56 -8.90 -13.55 9.00
CA TYR A 56 -9.05 -14.54 7.94
C TYR A 56 -8.96 -15.97 8.48
N GLN A 57 -7.91 -16.28 9.25
CA GLN A 57 -7.71 -17.60 9.86
C GLN A 57 -8.84 -18.01 10.81
N ALA A 58 -9.48 -17.05 11.46
CA ALA A 58 -10.66 -17.26 12.31
C ALA A 58 -11.98 -17.42 11.52
N GLY A 59 -11.95 -17.30 10.19
CA GLY A 59 -13.16 -17.36 9.33
C GLY A 59 -14.02 -16.10 9.40
N GLU A 60 -13.51 -15.00 9.94
CA GLU A 60 -14.27 -13.76 10.12
C GLU A 60 -14.16 -12.79 8.93
N LEU A 61 -13.20 -13.01 8.02
CA LEU A 61 -12.87 -12.16 6.89
C LEU A 61 -12.43 -13.02 5.70
N SER A 62 -12.79 -12.63 4.48
CA SER A 62 -12.28 -13.21 3.23
C SER A 62 -11.87 -12.11 2.28
N PHE A 63 -10.80 -12.35 1.53
CA PHE A 63 -10.23 -11.46 0.51
C PHE A 63 -10.56 -11.93 -0.92
N ARG A 64 -11.35 -12.99 -1.08
CA ARG A 64 -11.67 -13.57 -2.40
C ARG A 64 -12.23 -12.56 -3.40
N ASN A 65 -13.10 -11.66 -2.92
CA ASN A 65 -13.72 -10.60 -3.72
C ASN A 65 -13.16 -9.21 -3.36
N VAL A 66 -11.91 -9.14 -2.92
CA VAL A 66 -11.20 -7.88 -2.65
C VAL A 66 -10.19 -7.65 -3.77
N ILE A 67 -10.17 -6.45 -4.33
CA ILE A 67 -9.14 -5.96 -5.25
C ILE A 67 -8.25 -4.98 -4.49
N THR A 68 -6.94 -5.13 -4.58
CA THR A 68 -6.00 -4.27 -3.86
C THR A 68 -5.18 -3.39 -4.80
N PHE A 69 -4.85 -2.19 -4.33
CA PHE A 69 -3.89 -1.28 -4.96
C PHE A 69 -2.88 -0.82 -3.92
N ASN A 70 -1.60 -1.03 -4.18
CA ASN A 70 -0.53 -0.47 -3.36
C ASN A 70 -0.25 1.00 -3.71
N MET A 71 0.23 1.76 -2.72
CA MET A 71 0.54 3.19 -2.88
C MET A 71 1.72 3.46 -3.81
N ASP A 72 2.73 2.59 -3.81
CA ASP A 72 4.02 2.89 -4.38
C ASP A 72 4.86 1.61 -4.62
N GLU A 73 5.91 1.77 -5.42
CA GLU A 73 6.99 0.81 -5.61
C GLU A 73 8.29 1.54 -5.98
N TYR A 74 9.44 1.00 -5.58
CA TYR A 74 10.74 1.55 -5.98
C TYR A 74 11.02 1.35 -7.47
N VAL A 75 11.60 2.35 -8.12
CA VAL A 75 12.05 2.23 -9.52
C VAL A 75 13.41 1.55 -9.58
N GLY A 76 13.55 0.58 -10.48
CA GLY A 76 14.82 -0.12 -10.74
C GLY A 76 15.22 -1.17 -9.70
N LEU A 77 14.37 -1.45 -8.70
CA LEU A 77 14.61 -2.52 -7.73
C LEU A 77 13.98 -3.83 -8.23
N PRO A 78 14.70 -4.96 -8.29
CA PRO A 78 14.13 -6.23 -8.73
C PRO A 78 12.89 -6.61 -7.93
N ARG A 79 11.86 -7.11 -8.60
CA ARG A 79 10.56 -7.47 -8.00
C ARG A 79 10.65 -8.55 -6.92
N ASP A 80 11.65 -9.41 -6.99
CA ASP A 80 11.94 -10.46 -6.02
C ASP A 80 12.94 -10.01 -4.94
N HIS A 81 13.45 -8.77 -5.02
CA HIS A 81 14.29 -8.20 -3.97
C HIS A 81 13.52 -8.22 -2.65
N PRO A 82 14.13 -8.62 -1.52
CA PRO A 82 13.45 -8.73 -0.23
C PRO A 82 12.76 -7.44 0.22
N GLU A 83 13.39 -6.29 -0.08
CA GLU A 83 12.92 -4.95 0.27
C GLU A 83 12.07 -4.27 -0.81
N SER A 84 11.74 -4.96 -1.91
CA SER A 84 10.71 -4.44 -2.83
C SER A 84 9.35 -4.41 -2.14
N TYR A 85 8.51 -3.44 -2.50
CA TYR A 85 7.18 -3.34 -1.90
C TYR A 85 6.27 -4.49 -2.35
N HIS A 86 6.51 -5.04 -3.54
CA HIS A 86 5.98 -6.33 -3.95
C HIS A 86 6.33 -7.44 -2.94
N SER A 87 7.61 -7.71 -2.68
CA SER A 87 8.03 -8.74 -1.71
C SER A 87 7.48 -8.47 -0.31
N PHE A 88 7.51 -7.22 0.13
CA PHE A 88 6.95 -6.81 1.42
C PHE A 88 5.48 -7.24 1.54
N MET A 89 4.64 -6.92 0.56
CA MET A 89 3.21 -7.20 0.62
C MET A 89 2.89 -8.69 0.53
N TRP A 90 3.61 -9.43 -0.33
CA TRP A 90 3.46 -10.88 -0.40
C TRP A 90 3.87 -11.56 0.91
N ASN A 91 4.94 -11.08 1.56
CA ASN A 91 5.42 -11.64 2.81
C ASN A 91 4.52 -11.33 4.01
N ASN A 92 3.93 -10.13 4.05
CA ASN A 92 3.16 -9.67 5.21
C ASN A 92 1.65 -9.89 5.10
N LEU A 93 1.09 -10.06 3.89
CA LEU A 93 -0.36 -10.19 3.70
C LEU A 93 -0.74 -11.21 2.62
N PHE A 94 -0.37 -11.00 1.36
CA PHE A 94 -1.07 -11.64 0.24
C PHE A 94 -0.94 -13.17 0.21
N LYS A 95 0.21 -13.76 0.57
CA LYS A 95 0.36 -15.22 0.63
C LYS A 95 -0.30 -15.88 1.85
N LEU A 96 -0.84 -15.07 2.77
CA LEU A 96 -1.37 -15.52 4.06
C LEU A 96 -2.90 -15.48 4.13
N VAL A 97 -3.56 -15.03 3.05
CA VAL A 97 -5.01 -14.88 2.92
C VAL A 97 -5.51 -15.47 1.59
N ASP A 98 -6.82 -15.56 1.40
CA ASP A 98 -7.45 -16.11 0.19
C ASP A 98 -7.63 -15.08 -0.95
N ILE A 99 -6.73 -14.10 -1.06
CA ILE A 99 -6.75 -13.13 -2.16
C ILE A 99 -6.24 -13.79 -3.44
N SER A 100 -6.92 -13.51 -4.56
CA SER A 100 -6.46 -13.99 -5.86
C SER A 100 -5.32 -13.11 -6.39
N PRO A 101 -4.23 -13.66 -6.95
CA PRO A 101 -3.11 -12.88 -7.48
C PRO A 101 -3.52 -11.84 -8.53
N GLU A 102 -4.52 -12.13 -9.36
CA GLU A 102 -5.06 -11.22 -10.38
C GLU A 102 -5.81 -10.01 -9.80
N ASN A 103 -6.20 -10.08 -8.53
CA ASN A 103 -6.81 -8.98 -7.80
C ASN A 103 -5.77 -8.09 -7.09
N VAL A 104 -4.49 -8.45 -7.13
CA VAL A 104 -3.40 -7.69 -6.53
C VAL A 104 -2.78 -6.77 -7.56
N ASN A 105 -2.84 -5.46 -7.31
CA ASN A 105 -2.23 -4.44 -8.17
C ASN A 105 -1.13 -3.72 -7.39
N VAL A 106 0.09 -3.77 -7.91
CA VAL A 106 1.28 -3.07 -7.41
C VAL A 106 1.95 -2.45 -8.63
N LEU A 107 2.38 -1.20 -8.52
CA LEU A 107 3.10 -0.48 -9.58
C LEU A 107 4.34 -1.27 -10.02
N ASP A 108 4.59 -1.36 -11.32
CA ASP A 108 5.81 -1.97 -11.84
C ASP A 108 6.95 -0.94 -11.97
N GLY A 109 7.76 -0.83 -10.92
CA GLY A 109 8.94 0.04 -10.91
C GLY A 109 10.04 -0.34 -11.92
N ASN A 110 9.92 -1.46 -12.63
CA ASN A 110 10.85 -1.87 -13.69
C ASN A 110 10.20 -1.83 -15.09
N ALA A 111 9.02 -1.22 -15.23
CA ALA A 111 8.39 -1.04 -16.53
C ALA A 111 9.29 -0.25 -17.49
N SER A 112 9.26 -0.61 -18.78
CA SER A 112 10.04 0.06 -19.82
C SER A 112 9.65 1.52 -20.03
N ASP A 113 8.38 1.84 -19.73
CA ASP A 113 7.82 3.18 -19.79
C ASP A 113 7.06 3.43 -18.47
N LEU A 114 7.68 4.21 -17.59
CA LEU A 114 7.17 4.47 -16.25
C LEU A 114 5.94 5.40 -16.27
N ASP A 115 5.85 6.32 -17.24
CA ASP A 115 4.70 7.23 -17.35
C ASP A 115 3.48 6.47 -17.84
N LEU A 116 3.66 5.54 -18.79
CA LEU A 116 2.60 4.65 -19.24
C LEU A 116 2.14 3.69 -18.12
N GLU A 117 3.06 3.19 -17.30
CA GLU A 117 2.71 2.39 -16.12
C GLU A 117 1.83 3.18 -15.14
N CYS A 118 2.18 4.42 -14.84
CA CYS A 118 1.37 5.30 -14.00
C CYS A 118 -0.04 5.51 -14.57
N GLN A 119 -0.15 5.74 -15.89
CA GLN A 119 -1.44 5.91 -16.56
C GLN A 119 -2.30 4.64 -16.48
N ARG A 120 -1.70 3.48 -16.77
CA ARG A 120 -2.39 2.18 -16.67
C ARG A 120 -2.89 1.90 -15.26
N TYR A 121 -2.13 2.30 -14.25
CA TYR A 121 -2.51 2.13 -12.86
C TYR A 121 -3.77 2.96 -12.51
N GLU A 122 -3.81 4.23 -12.92
CA GLU A 122 -4.99 5.10 -12.77
C GLU A 122 -6.21 4.57 -13.56
N GLU A 123 -6.00 4.16 -14.81
CA GLU A 123 -7.05 3.55 -15.64
C GLU A 123 -7.60 2.28 -15.00
N LYS A 124 -6.73 1.46 -14.40
CA LYS A 124 -7.13 0.23 -13.72
C LYS A 124 -7.98 0.54 -12.48
N ILE A 125 -7.58 1.52 -11.66
CA ILE A 125 -8.38 1.99 -10.52
C ILE A 125 -9.76 2.47 -11.00
N ALA A 126 -9.81 3.29 -12.06
CA ALA A 126 -11.07 3.79 -12.61
C ALA A 126 -11.95 2.66 -13.17
N SER A 127 -11.35 1.67 -13.85
CA SER A 127 -12.07 0.54 -14.47
C SER A 127 -12.81 -0.35 -13.47
N VAL A 128 -12.35 -0.39 -12.22
CA VAL A 128 -12.98 -1.15 -11.13
C VAL A 128 -13.89 -0.29 -10.24
N GLY A 129 -14.13 0.96 -10.63
CA GLY A 129 -15.06 1.88 -9.95
C GLY A 129 -14.43 2.78 -8.89
N GLY A 130 -13.09 2.79 -8.77
CA GLY A 130 -12.36 3.57 -7.76
C GLY A 130 -12.15 2.82 -6.45
N VAL A 131 -11.39 3.43 -5.54
CA VAL A 131 -11.02 2.86 -4.23
C VAL A 131 -12.10 3.16 -3.20
N GLU A 132 -12.63 2.12 -2.54
CA GLU A 132 -13.64 2.25 -1.47
C GLU A 132 -13.00 2.64 -0.13
N LEU A 133 -11.82 2.09 0.16
CA LEU A 133 -11.06 2.41 1.36
C LEU A 133 -9.57 2.43 1.03
N PHE A 134 -8.90 3.55 1.33
CA PHE A 134 -7.45 3.64 1.23
C PHE A 134 -6.84 3.72 2.63
N LEU A 135 -6.11 2.68 3.04
CA LEU A 135 -5.30 2.71 4.25
C LEU A 135 -3.96 3.37 3.94
N GLY A 136 -3.55 4.36 4.74
CA GLY A 136 -2.29 5.06 4.57
C GLY A 136 -1.52 5.21 5.88
N GLY A 137 -0.20 5.39 5.77
CA GLY A 137 0.65 5.91 6.84
C GLY A 137 0.99 7.38 6.59
N ILE A 138 1.54 8.03 7.61
CA ILE A 138 2.13 9.36 7.48
C ILE A 138 3.62 9.31 7.82
N GLY A 139 4.43 9.99 7.01
CA GLY A 139 5.84 10.23 7.29
C GLY A 139 6.05 11.28 8.38
N PRO A 140 7.26 11.38 8.97
CA PRO A 140 7.58 12.38 9.99
C PRO A 140 7.51 13.84 9.47
N ASP A 141 7.62 14.04 8.17
CA ASP A 141 7.46 15.30 7.44
C ASP A 141 6.01 15.55 6.96
N GLY A 142 5.09 14.63 7.28
CA GLY A 142 3.68 14.69 6.88
C GLY A 142 3.35 14.08 5.52
N HIS A 143 4.30 13.44 4.81
CA HIS A 143 3.99 12.81 3.52
C HIS A 143 3.03 11.61 3.67
N ILE A 144 2.28 11.34 2.59
CA ILE A 144 1.49 10.12 2.40
C ILE A 144 1.99 9.46 1.12
N ALA A 145 2.23 8.14 1.15
CA ALA A 145 2.99 7.46 0.09
C ALA A 145 4.34 8.16 -0.11
N PHE A 146 4.81 8.35 -1.35
CA PHE A 146 5.96 9.21 -1.65
C PHE A 146 5.56 10.64 -2.05
N ASN A 147 4.39 11.14 -1.63
CA ASN A 147 3.98 12.53 -1.85
C ASN A 147 4.66 13.48 -0.84
N GLU A 148 5.95 13.68 -1.04
CA GLU A 148 6.81 14.51 -0.22
C GLU A 148 6.44 16.01 -0.26
N PRO A 149 6.91 16.82 0.71
CA PRO A 149 6.66 18.26 0.76
C PRO A 149 6.92 18.96 -0.58
N GLY A 150 5.97 19.81 -1.00
CA GLY A 150 5.98 20.47 -2.31
C GLY A 150 5.26 19.71 -3.42
N SER A 151 4.78 18.49 -3.17
CA SER A 151 3.90 17.78 -4.10
C SER A 151 2.57 18.53 -4.30
N SER A 152 2.06 18.54 -5.53
CA SER A 152 0.75 19.11 -5.84
C SER A 152 -0.37 18.39 -5.07
N LEU A 153 -1.30 19.16 -4.50
CA LEU A 153 -2.48 18.64 -3.80
C LEU A 153 -3.49 17.95 -4.74
N ASN A 154 -3.36 18.14 -6.06
CA ASN A 154 -4.14 17.45 -7.08
C ASN A 154 -3.24 16.59 -7.98
N SER A 155 -2.13 16.10 -7.41
CA SER A 155 -1.22 15.20 -8.13
C SER A 155 -1.90 13.86 -8.41
N ARG A 156 -1.46 13.21 -9.49
CA ARG A 156 -1.83 11.84 -9.90
C ARG A 156 -0.63 10.91 -9.75
N THR A 157 -0.85 9.62 -10.04
CA THR A 157 0.21 8.61 -10.07
C THR A 157 1.35 9.05 -10.98
N ARG A 158 2.59 9.00 -10.49
CA ARG A 158 3.77 9.52 -11.19
C ARG A 158 5.07 8.93 -10.68
N VAL A 159 6.14 9.12 -11.46
CA VAL A 159 7.52 8.99 -11.00
C VAL A 159 7.84 10.12 -10.03
N LYS A 160 8.48 9.79 -8.91
CA LYS A 160 8.92 10.74 -7.89
C LYS A 160 10.36 10.47 -7.49
N THR A 161 11.17 11.51 -7.49
CA THR A 161 12.49 11.48 -6.85
C THR A 161 12.33 11.54 -5.34
N LEU A 162 12.95 10.60 -4.64
CA LEU A 162 12.91 10.55 -3.18
C LEU A 162 13.81 11.66 -2.61
N ALA A 163 13.31 12.34 -1.58
CA ALA A 163 14.09 13.27 -0.78
C ALA A 163 15.18 12.53 -0.02
N TYR A 164 16.25 13.28 0.30
CA TYR A 164 17.38 12.74 1.04
C TYR A 164 16.95 12.16 2.40
N ASP A 165 16.04 12.83 3.11
CA ASP A 165 15.54 12.36 4.41
C ASP A 165 14.79 11.02 4.30
N THR A 166 14.04 10.82 3.20
CA THR A 166 13.37 9.54 2.88
C THR A 166 14.39 8.45 2.61
N ILE A 167 15.45 8.74 1.85
CA ILE A 167 16.55 7.81 1.59
C ILE A 167 17.24 7.39 2.90
N VAL A 168 17.56 8.36 3.77
CA VAL A 168 18.17 8.11 5.08
C VAL A 168 17.26 7.27 5.98
N ALA A 169 15.96 7.59 6.02
CA ALA A 169 14.99 6.83 6.82
C ALA A 169 14.82 5.39 6.34
N ASN A 170 14.88 5.16 5.02
CA ASN A 170 14.70 3.84 4.42
C ASN A 170 15.99 3.00 4.39
N ALA A 171 17.17 3.62 4.52
CA ALA A 171 18.45 2.89 4.55
C ALA A 171 18.52 1.79 5.62
N ARG A 172 17.76 1.91 6.72
CA ARG A 172 17.63 0.85 7.75
C ARG A 172 17.16 -0.50 7.20
N PHE A 173 16.47 -0.50 6.06
CA PHE A 173 16.03 -1.71 5.36
C PHE A 173 17.09 -2.24 4.37
N PHE A 174 18.05 -1.39 3.98
CA PHE A 174 19.10 -1.69 3.01
C PHE A 174 20.49 -1.75 3.69
N ASP A 175 20.62 -2.56 4.75
CA ASP A 175 21.86 -2.72 5.54
C ASP A 175 22.43 -1.43 6.14
N ASN A 176 21.59 -0.40 6.36
CA ASN A 176 21.99 0.96 6.75
C ASN A 176 22.90 1.66 5.71
N ASP A 177 22.81 1.27 4.44
CA ASP A 177 23.56 1.86 3.33
C ASP A 177 22.64 2.67 2.41
N ILE A 178 22.79 4.00 2.45
CA ILE A 178 22.00 4.92 1.63
C ILE A 178 22.21 4.72 0.12
N THR A 179 23.35 4.17 -0.30
CA THR A 179 23.68 3.99 -1.72
C THR A 179 22.91 2.83 -2.36
N LYS A 180 22.37 1.93 -1.52
CA LYS A 180 21.52 0.81 -1.94
C LYS A 180 20.05 1.20 -2.04
N VAL A 181 19.65 2.35 -1.50
CA VAL A 181 18.26 2.82 -1.55
C VAL A 181 17.98 3.39 -2.94
N PRO A 182 16.91 2.96 -3.63
CA PRO A 182 16.53 3.53 -4.90
C PRO A 182 16.24 5.04 -4.79
N ASN A 183 16.69 5.83 -5.77
CA ASN A 183 16.49 7.29 -5.77
C ASN A 183 15.12 7.73 -6.31
N LEU A 184 14.41 6.82 -6.97
CA LEU A 184 13.14 7.06 -7.63
C LEU A 184 12.12 6.03 -7.16
N ALA A 185 10.85 6.43 -7.12
CA ALA A 185 9.72 5.56 -6.89
C ALA A 185 8.56 5.93 -7.82
N LEU A 186 7.70 4.95 -8.12
CA LEU A 186 6.35 5.21 -8.60
C LEU A 186 5.44 5.37 -7.40
N THR A 187 4.54 6.34 -7.42
CA THR A 187 3.63 6.60 -6.31
C THR A 187 2.30 7.14 -6.78
N VAL A 188 1.22 6.73 -6.13
CA VAL A 188 -0.11 7.33 -6.30
C VAL A 188 -0.09 8.81 -5.92
N GLY A 189 -0.99 9.58 -6.52
CA GLY A 189 -1.14 11.01 -6.24
C GLY A 189 -1.88 11.32 -4.93
N VAL A 190 -1.97 12.61 -4.62
CA VAL A 190 -2.80 13.12 -3.51
C VAL A 190 -4.29 13.18 -3.89
N GLY A 191 -4.60 13.39 -5.17
CA GLY A 191 -5.96 13.66 -5.67
C GLY A 191 -6.68 12.47 -6.27
#